data_AF-E8ZJ49-F1
#
_entry.id   AF-E8ZJ49-F1
#
_cell.length_a   1.000
_cell.length_b   1.000
_cell.length_c   1.000
_cell.angle_alpha   90.00
_cell.angle_beta   90.00
_cell.angle_gamma   90.00
#
_symmetry.space_group_name_H-M   'P 1'
#
loop_
_entity.id
_entity.type
_entity.pdbx_description
1 polymer ?
#
loop_
_entity_poly.entity_id
_entity_poly.type
_entity_poly.pdbx_seq_one_letter_code
_entity_poly.pdbx_strand_id
1 'polypeptide(L)'
;MPNPAATKALLGLLGATAAGGTTFAGYKILNKEQKKEEAPTTKEIQKVSVAELLKKDKTKQLLVRTGKTGQDAEWKAAWSNYKTKNNSNSENGSDPLKIANWSTEKSREEAPEDFLNKCDAESKKEVVDTNDPIYVNVSTWCTKEVASEA
;
A
#
# COMPACT_ATOMS: atom_id res chain seq x y z
N MET A 1 -8.91 -4.63 33.20
CA MET A 1 -10.20 -5.24 33.55
C MET A 1 -11.02 -5.45 32.26
N PRO A 2 -11.11 -6.69 31.74
CA PRO A 2 -12.21 -7.08 30.87
C PRO A 2 -13.13 -8.06 31.61
N ASN A 3 -14.42 -7.72 31.72
CA ASN A 3 -15.48 -8.62 32.18
C ASN A 3 -16.10 -9.34 30.96
N PRO A 4 -16.60 -10.59 31.11
CA PRO A 4 -16.94 -11.49 30.03
C PRO A 4 -18.43 -11.45 29.67
N ALA A 5 -18.76 -11.93 28.48
CA ALA A 5 -20.11 -12.37 28.17
C ALA A 5 -20.04 -13.65 27.35
N ALA A 6 -20.21 -14.77 28.06
CA ALA A 6 -20.51 -16.06 27.49
C ALA A 6 -22.02 -16.15 27.24
N THR A 7 -22.43 -16.65 26.08
CA THR A 7 -23.79 -17.17 25.91
C THR A 7 -23.73 -18.52 25.21
N LYS A 8 -24.00 -19.56 26.00
CA LYS A 8 -24.29 -20.93 25.57
C LYS A 8 -25.76 -21.01 25.12
N ALA A 9 -26.05 -21.72 24.04
CA ALA A 9 -27.33 -22.36 23.71
C ALA A 9 -27.20 -23.00 22.31
N LEU A 10 -27.80 -24.14 21.95
CA LEU A 10 -28.82 -24.95 22.58
C LEU A 10 -28.72 -26.40 22.07
N LEU A 11 -29.18 -27.31 22.92
CA LEU A 11 -29.26 -28.75 22.79
C LEU A 11 -30.04 -29.24 21.55
N GLY A 12 -29.59 -30.39 21.04
CA GLY A 12 -30.23 -31.13 19.97
C GLY A 12 -31.60 -31.69 20.35
N LEU A 13 -32.46 -31.80 19.34
CA LEU A 13 -33.74 -32.48 19.42
C LEU A 13 -33.61 -33.86 18.74
N LEU A 14 -33.73 -34.89 19.58
CA LEU A 14 -33.99 -36.26 19.18
C LEU A 14 -35.39 -36.37 18.57
N GLY A 15 -35.49 -37.15 17.49
CA GLY A 15 -36.69 -37.31 16.68
C GLY A 15 -37.81 -38.14 17.33
N ALA A 16 -39.01 -37.95 16.80
CA ALA A 16 -40.13 -38.88 16.90
C ALA A 16 -40.51 -39.30 15.47
N THR A 17 -40.39 -40.59 15.17
CA THR A 17 -40.72 -41.19 13.87
C THR A 17 -42.21 -41.51 13.81
N ALA A 18 -42.92 -40.93 12.84
CA ALA A 18 -44.18 -41.46 12.35
C ALA A 18 -43.92 -42.17 11.01
N ALA A 19 -44.38 -43.42 10.89
CA ALA A 19 -44.18 -44.26 9.73
C ALA A 19 -44.92 -43.70 8.50
N GLY A 20 -44.19 -43.45 7.40
CA GLY A 20 -44.77 -43.03 6.13
C GLY A 20 -43.73 -42.56 5.12
N GLY A 21 -43.19 -43.49 4.34
CA GLY A 21 -42.54 -43.35 3.03
C GLY A 21 -41.68 -42.12 2.69
N THR A 22 -40.40 -42.34 2.38
CA THR A 22 -39.77 -42.02 1.08
C THR A 22 -38.30 -42.46 1.12
N THR A 23 -37.76 -42.79 -0.05
CA THR A 23 -36.49 -43.47 -0.29
C THR A 23 -35.27 -42.68 0.20
N PHE A 24 -34.37 -43.30 0.95
CA PHE A 24 -33.02 -42.77 1.17
C PHE A 24 -32.22 -42.89 -0.14
N ALA A 25 -32.33 -41.87 -0.99
CA ALA A 25 -31.29 -41.59 -1.98
C ALA A 25 -30.03 -41.19 -1.20
N GLY A 26 -28.95 -41.95 -1.38
CA GLY A 26 -27.71 -41.78 -0.63
C GLY A 26 -27.14 -40.37 -0.80
N TYR A 27 -26.95 -39.67 0.32
CA TYR A 27 -26.12 -38.48 0.39
C TYR A 27 -24.66 -38.89 0.27
N LYS A 28 -24.24 -39.14 -0.96
CA LYS A 28 -22.85 -39.05 -1.36
C LYS A 28 -22.59 -37.59 -1.73
N ILE A 29 -21.46 -37.09 -1.22
CA ILE A 29 -20.75 -35.88 -1.64
C ILE A 29 -21.40 -34.58 -1.17
N LEU A 30 -20.76 -33.93 -0.19
CA LEU A 30 -20.16 -32.60 -0.38
C LEU A 30 -18.99 -32.44 0.61
N ASN A 31 -17.85 -33.10 0.32
CA ASN A 31 -16.55 -32.52 0.66
C ASN A 31 -16.38 -31.30 -0.27
N LYS A 32 -17.00 -30.19 0.12
CA LYS A 32 -16.76 -28.88 -0.49
C LYS A 32 -15.92 -28.15 0.54
N GLU A 33 -14.61 -28.13 0.31
CA GLU A 33 -13.77 -27.02 0.78
C GLU A 33 -14.55 -25.74 0.57
N GLN A 34 -14.52 -24.84 1.54
CA GLN A 34 -15.33 -23.64 1.59
C GLN A 34 -14.98 -22.68 0.43
N LYS A 35 -15.45 -22.99 -0.79
CA LYS A 35 -15.73 -22.02 -1.84
C LYS A 35 -17.03 -21.35 -1.47
N LYS A 36 -16.89 -20.20 -0.82
CA LYS A 36 -17.97 -19.25 -0.55
C LYS A 36 -18.21 -18.44 -1.83
N GLU A 37 -19.37 -18.65 -2.43
CA GLU A 37 -19.99 -17.97 -3.59
C GLU A 37 -20.66 -16.68 -3.05
N GLU A 38 -20.20 -15.46 -3.33
CA GLU A 38 -20.27 -14.57 -4.52
C GLU A 38 -21.63 -13.89 -4.80
N ALA A 39 -21.66 -12.54 -4.62
CA ALA A 39 -22.46 -11.54 -5.36
C ALA A 39 -22.00 -10.10 -4.98
N PRO A 40 -21.92 -9.08 -5.87
CA PRO A 40 -21.79 -9.04 -7.33
C PRO A 40 -20.45 -8.42 -7.81
N THR A 41 -19.95 -8.92 -8.96
CA THR A 41 -18.78 -8.51 -9.76
C THR A 41 -18.17 -7.13 -9.48
N THR A 42 -17.08 -7.08 -8.73
CA THR A 42 -16.07 -6.00 -8.78
C THR A 42 -14.84 -6.61 -9.44
N LYS A 43 -14.38 -6.07 -10.57
CA LYS A 43 -13.06 -6.42 -11.13
C LYS A 43 -12.06 -6.40 -9.99
N GLU A 44 -11.35 -7.49 -9.73
CA GLU A 44 -10.26 -7.48 -8.74
C GLU A 44 -9.40 -6.25 -9.00
N ILE A 45 -9.40 -5.30 -8.06
CA ILE A 45 -8.54 -4.14 -8.15
C ILE A 45 -7.15 -4.66 -7.80
N GLN A 46 -6.47 -5.18 -8.82
CA GLN A 46 -5.11 -5.70 -8.76
C GLN A 46 -4.19 -4.53 -8.37
N LYS A 47 -3.83 -4.47 -7.08
CA LYS A 47 -2.88 -3.47 -6.59
C LYS A 47 -1.47 -3.95 -6.89
N VAL A 48 -0.61 -3.01 -7.23
CA VAL A 48 0.81 -3.24 -7.50
C VAL A 48 1.63 -2.20 -6.75
N SER A 49 2.89 -2.50 -6.47
CA SER A 49 3.74 -1.53 -5.79
C SER A 49 3.99 -0.30 -6.66
N VAL A 50 4.15 0.87 -6.03
CA VAL A 50 4.52 2.10 -6.74
C VAL A 50 5.81 1.93 -7.52
N ALA A 51 6.80 1.22 -6.96
CA ALA A 51 8.04 0.88 -7.64
C ALA A 51 7.81 0.06 -8.92
N GLU A 52 6.85 -0.86 -8.95
CA GLU A 52 6.50 -1.63 -10.15
C GLU A 52 5.80 -0.79 -11.21
N LEU A 53 4.95 0.16 -10.81
CA LEU A 53 4.36 1.11 -11.76
C LEU A 53 5.43 2.02 -12.36
N LEU A 54 6.36 2.54 -11.55
CA LEU A 54 7.45 3.39 -12.02
C LEU A 54 8.43 2.69 -12.96
N LYS A 55 8.60 1.36 -12.86
CA LYS A 55 9.39 0.60 -13.85
C LYS A 55 8.82 0.67 -15.28
N LYS A 56 7.52 0.98 -15.42
CA LYS A 56 6.85 1.14 -16.72
C LYS A 56 6.94 2.58 -17.25
N ASP A 57 7.35 3.52 -16.40
CA ASP A 57 7.57 4.91 -16.78
C ASP A 57 8.88 5.01 -17.59
N LYS A 58 8.86 5.78 -18.68
CA LYS A 58 10.00 5.98 -19.58
C LYS A 58 10.73 7.31 -19.34
N THR A 59 10.10 8.24 -18.63
CA THR A 59 10.64 9.57 -18.36
C THR A 59 11.20 9.65 -16.94
N LYS A 60 10.72 8.80 -16.02
CA LYS A 60 11.14 8.83 -14.61
C LYS A 60 11.73 7.50 -14.16
N GLN A 61 12.77 7.60 -13.33
CA GLN A 61 13.39 6.46 -12.66
C GLN A 61 13.37 6.67 -11.15
N LEU A 62 12.88 5.67 -10.41
CA LEU A 62 12.90 5.65 -8.95
C LEU A 62 14.33 5.71 -8.40
N LEU A 63 14.57 6.60 -7.43
CA LEU A 63 15.80 6.63 -6.67
C LEU A 63 15.82 5.48 -5.67
N VAL A 64 16.81 4.60 -5.81
CA VAL A 64 16.97 3.43 -4.95
C VAL A 64 17.89 3.77 -3.79
N ARG A 65 17.46 3.45 -2.58
CA ARG A 65 18.21 3.74 -1.34
C ARG A 65 19.40 2.79 -1.11
N THR A 66 19.32 1.54 -1.54
CA THR A 66 20.34 0.52 -1.26
C THR A 66 21.74 0.96 -1.70
N GLY A 67 22.67 1.02 -0.75
CA GLY A 67 24.06 1.45 -1.01
C GLY A 67 24.21 2.93 -1.35
N LYS A 68 23.18 3.75 -1.07
CA LYS A 68 23.15 5.19 -1.33
C LYS A 68 23.03 5.98 -0.03
N THR A 69 23.46 7.23 -0.10
CA THR A 69 23.45 8.19 0.99
C THR A 69 22.86 9.50 0.51
N GLY A 70 22.55 10.40 1.44
CA GLY A 70 22.11 11.75 1.10
C GLY A 70 23.12 12.61 0.33
N GLN A 71 24.38 12.15 0.24
CA GLN A 71 25.44 12.85 -0.48
C GLN A 71 25.47 12.53 -1.98
N ASP A 72 24.81 11.46 -2.41
CA ASP A 72 24.72 11.10 -3.82
C ASP A 72 24.02 12.22 -4.61
N ALA A 73 24.58 12.57 -5.77
CA ALA A 73 24.13 13.71 -6.57
C ALA A 73 22.62 13.68 -6.88
N GLU A 74 22.08 12.49 -7.15
CA GLU A 74 20.67 12.29 -7.50
C GLU A 74 19.75 12.54 -6.29
N TRP A 75 20.19 12.13 -5.10
CA TRP A 75 19.47 12.37 -3.84
C TRP A 75 19.53 13.84 -3.45
N LYS A 76 20.69 14.50 -3.60
CA LYS A 76 20.81 15.96 -3.41
C LYS A 76 19.89 16.73 -4.34
N ALA A 77 19.83 16.35 -5.62
CA ALA A 77 18.97 17.01 -6.60
C ALA A 77 17.48 16.85 -6.26
N ALA A 78 17.05 15.62 -5.92
CA ALA A 78 15.68 15.36 -5.48
C ALA A 78 15.32 16.12 -4.20
N TRP A 79 16.22 16.13 -3.22
CA TRP A 79 16.04 16.88 -1.98
C TRP A 79 15.94 18.38 -2.22
N SER A 80 16.81 18.95 -3.06
CA SER A 80 16.74 20.36 -3.43
C SER A 80 15.39 20.70 -4.05
N ASN A 81 14.91 19.90 -5.00
CA ASN A 81 13.61 20.10 -5.64
C ASN A 81 12.46 20.01 -4.62
N TYR A 82 12.49 18.96 -3.79
CA TYR A 82 11.52 18.76 -2.72
C TYR A 82 11.45 19.97 -1.80
N LYS A 83 12.59 20.49 -1.33
CA LYS A 83 12.57 21.66 -0.45
C LYS A 83 12.09 22.94 -1.11
N THR A 84 12.48 23.18 -2.35
CA THR A 84 12.03 24.38 -3.06
C THR A 84 10.52 24.36 -3.28
N LYS A 85 9.95 23.21 -3.64
CA LYS A 85 8.54 23.12 -4.03
C LYS A 85 7.59 22.76 -2.89
N ASN A 86 8.09 22.10 -1.84
CA ASN A 86 7.27 21.62 -0.72
C ASN A 86 7.37 22.50 0.54
N ASN A 87 8.19 23.56 0.56
CA ASN A 87 8.41 24.35 1.79
C ASN A 87 7.11 24.84 2.45
N SER A 88 6.18 25.41 1.68
CA SER A 88 4.93 25.92 2.22
C SER A 88 4.04 24.81 2.79
N ASN A 89 4.05 23.61 2.17
CA ASN A 89 3.30 22.45 2.66
C ASN A 89 3.92 21.87 3.94
N SER A 90 5.25 21.87 4.05
CA SER A 90 5.90 21.46 5.29
C SER A 90 5.68 22.45 6.43
N GLU A 91 5.58 23.75 6.15
CA GLU A 91 5.31 24.77 7.16
C GLU A 91 3.85 24.77 7.65
N ASN A 92 2.88 24.42 6.81
CA ASN A 92 1.46 24.35 7.18
C ASN A 92 1.01 22.94 7.65
N GLY A 93 1.92 21.96 7.68
CA GLY A 93 1.65 20.59 8.11
C GLY A 93 0.99 19.69 7.05
N SER A 94 0.89 20.12 5.80
CA SER A 94 0.38 19.31 4.68
C SER A 94 1.45 18.55 3.90
N ASP A 95 2.66 18.44 4.47
CA ASP A 95 3.78 17.71 3.88
C ASP A 95 3.40 16.27 3.45
N PRO A 96 3.51 15.91 2.16
CA PRO A 96 3.22 14.56 1.68
C PRO A 96 4.15 13.48 2.24
N LEU A 97 5.43 13.79 2.46
CA LEU A 97 6.41 12.82 3.00
C LEU A 97 6.57 12.92 4.52
N LYS A 98 6.08 14.02 5.12
CA LYS A 98 6.12 14.31 6.56
C LYS A 98 7.55 14.22 7.10
N ILE A 99 8.45 15.02 6.53
CA ILE A 99 9.86 15.01 6.90
C ILE A 99 10.02 15.56 8.32
N ALA A 100 10.66 14.77 9.18
CA ALA A 100 10.92 15.15 10.56
C ALA A 100 11.89 16.34 10.62
N ASN A 101 11.74 17.18 11.65
CA ASN A 101 12.64 18.31 11.93
C ASN A 101 12.83 19.29 10.74
N TRP A 102 11.76 19.50 9.95
CA TRP A 102 11.76 20.32 8.74
C TRP A 102 12.52 21.65 8.86
N SER A 103 12.30 22.37 9.97
CA SER A 103 12.93 23.68 10.22
C SER A 103 14.46 23.65 10.16
N THR A 104 15.06 22.53 10.56
CA THR A 104 16.51 22.32 10.52
C THR A 104 16.97 21.60 9.25
N GLU A 105 16.22 20.61 8.78
CA GLU A 105 16.65 19.81 7.63
C GLU A 105 16.61 20.62 6.33
N LYS A 106 15.68 21.57 6.19
CA LYS A 106 15.51 22.33 4.96
C LYS A 106 16.73 23.18 4.54
N SER A 107 17.65 23.48 5.47
CA SER A 107 18.88 24.20 5.15
C SER A 107 20.02 23.31 4.66
N ARG A 108 19.95 21.99 4.84
CA ARG A 108 21.02 21.05 4.45
C ARG A 108 21.11 20.84 2.95
N GLU A 109 22.31 20.72 2.43
CA GLU A 109 22.54 20.39 1.02
C GLU A 109 22.31 18.90 0.76
N GLU A 110 22.85 18.06 1.64
CA GLU A 110 22.63 16.62 1.66
C GLU A 110 21.17 16.28 1.97
N ALA A 111 20.66 15.24 1.31
CA ALA A 111 19.33 14.74 1.58
C ALA A 111 19.32 14.04 2.95
N PRO A 112 18.39 14.39 3.86
CA PRO A 112 18.35 13.77 5.17
C PRO A 112 17.96 12.30 5.07
N GLU A 113 18.43 11.53 6.04
CA GLU A 113 18.16 10.09 6.11
C GLU A 113 16.66 9.77 6.15
N ASP A 114 15.87 10.63 6.82
CA ASP A 114 14.42 10.51 6.84
C ASP A 114 13.82 10.63 5.42
N PHE A 115 14.30 11.56 4.58
CA PHE A 115 13.84 11.70 3.19
C PHE A 115 14.11 10.43 2.37
N LEU A 116 15.32 9.88 2.45
CA LEU A 116 15.66 8.62 1.77
C LEU A 116 14.77 7.46 2.25
N ASN A 117 14.55 7.37 3.57
CA ASN A 117 13.70 6.34 4.17
C ASN A 117 12.23 6.47 3.74
N LYS A 118 11.69 7.70 3.68
CA LYS A 118 10.33 7.95 3.20
C LYS A 118 10.19 7.51 1.75
N CYS A 119 11.12 7.89 0.89
CA CYS A 119 11.09 7.47 -0.51
C CYS A 119 11.13 5.94 -0.68
N ASP A 120 12.01 5.26 0.07
CA ASP A 120 12.07 3.81 0.06
C ASP A 120 10.77 3.16 0.58
N ALA A 121 10.22 3.65 1.69
CA ALA A 121 8.99 3.11 2.27
C ALA A 121 7.74 3.37 1.42
N GLU A 122 7.55 4.60 0.92
CA GLU A 122 6.41 4.98 0.09
C GLU A 122 6.43 4.22 -1.26
N SER A 123 7.60 4.01 -1.85
CA SER A 123 7.73 3.28 -3.13
C SER A 123 7.31 1.81 -3.06
N LYS A 124 7.31 1.22 -1.86
CA LYS A 124 6.93 -0.18 -1.61
C LYS A 124 5.43 -0.35 -1.35
N LYS A 125 4.69 0.75 -1.17
CA LYS A 125 3.24 0.68 -0.95
C LYS A 125 2.53 0.25 -2.22
N GLU A 126 1.44 -0.48 -2.03
CA GLU A 126 0.59 -0.97 -3.11
C GLU A 126 -0.51 0.03 -3.45
N VAL A 127 -0.65 0.33 -4.73
CA VAL A 127 -1.62 1.28 -5.29
C VAL A 127 -2.36 0.66 -6.45
N VAL A 128 -3.51 1.24 -6.80
CA VAL A 128 -4.33 0.76 -7.92
C VAL A 128 -3.72 1.16 -9.26
N ASP A 129 -3.31 2.42 -9.37
CA ASP A 129 -2.83 3.03 -10.59
C ASP A 129 -2.00 4.29 -10.29
N THR A 130 -1.62 5.00 -11.35
CA THR A 130 -0.78 6.20 -11.30
C THR A 130 -1.50 7.46 -10.82
N ASN A 131 -2.83 7.42 -10.62
CA ASN A 131 -3.59 8.54 -10.04
C ASN A 131 -3.61 8.48 -8.51
N ASP A 132 -3.15 7.38 -7.91
CA ASP A 132 -3.07 7.25 -6.45
C ASP A 132 -2.14 8.34 -5.88
N PRO A 133 -2.56 9.07 -4.83
CA PRO A 133 -1.72 10.11 -4.22
C PRO A 133 -0.34 9.61 -3.79
N ILE A 134 -0.20 8.36 -3.38
CA ILE A 134 1.08 7.75 -3.02
C ILE A 134 1.98 7.66 -4.25
N TYR A 135 1.45 7.20 -5.39
CA TYR A 135 2.20 7.17 -6.64
C TYR A 135 2.61 8.57 -7.07
N VAL A 136 1.69 9.54 -7.03
CA VAL A 136 1.96 10.93 -7.39
C VAL A 136 3.08 11.52 -6.52
N ASN A 137 3.05 11.26 -5.21
CA ASN A 137 4.09 11.74 -4.29
C ASN A 137 5.46 11.10 -4.61
N VAL A 138 5.53 9.79 -4.76
CA VAL A 138 6.80 9.10 -5.05
C VAL A 138 7.34 9.51 -6.43
N SER A 139 6.48 9.58 -7.46
CA SER A 139 6.87 9.99 -8.81
C SER A 139 7.27 11.47 -8.90
N THR A 140 6.86 12.30 -7.94
CA THR A 140 7.26 13.71 -7.90
C THR A 140 8.57 13.91 -7.15
N TRP A 141 8.74 13.23 -6.01
CA TRP A 141 9.81 13.55 -5.05
C TRP A 141 10.95 12.53 -5.01
N CYS A 142 10.68 11.28 -5.38
CA CYS A 142 11.59 10.16 -5.18
C CYS A 142 12.13 9.61 -6.50
N THR A 143 12.05 10.37 -7.59
CA THR A 143 12.53 9.98 -8.92
C THR A 143 13.49 10.99 -9.49
N LYS A 144 14.33 10.53 -10.42
CA LYS A 144 15.07 11.38 -11.37
C LYS A 144 14.47 11.25 -12.77
N GLU A 145 14.67 12.27 -13.59
CA GLU A 145 14.38 12.18 -15.01
C GLU A 145 15.38 11.23 -15.68
N VAL A 146 14.88 10.36 -16.56
CA VAL A 146 15.70 9.58 -17.48
C VAL A 146 16.04 10.52 -18.63
N ALA A 147 17.32 10.76 -18.87
CA ALA A 147 17.74 11.53 -20.04
C ALA A 147 17.19 10.82 -21.29
N SER A 148 16.23 11.44 -21.97
CA SER A 148 15.83 10.98 -23.29
C SER A 148 17.01 11.25 -24.22
N GLU A 149 17.70 10.20 -24.67
CA GLU A 149 18.50 10.32 -25.89
C GLU A 149 17.55 10.77 -27.00
N ALA A 150 17.69 12.04 -27.37
CA ALA A 150 17.01 12.67 -28.50
C ALA A 150 17.81 12.44 -29.78
#